data_AF-A0A4S8MQB9-F1
#
_entry.id   AF-A0A4S8MQB9-F1
#
_cell.length_a   1.000
_cell.length_b   1.000
_cell.length_c   1.000
_cell.angle_alpha   90.00
_cell.angle_beta   90.00
_cell.angle_gamma   90.00
#
_symmetry.space_group_name_H-M   'P 1'
#
loop_
_entity.id
_entity.type
_entity.pdbx_description
1 polymer ?
#
loop_
_entity_poly.entity_id
_entity_poly.type
_entity_poly.pdbx_seq_one_letter_code
_entity_poly.pdbx_strand_id
1 'polypeptide(L)'
;MQLKTVLFFLSAMSLTTAAAIQERQSCTSIFVACTLGSNECCSGLSCLGSNNSPVGNCLPTPGVCGALEDQCSTAFPNNTCCPDLFCSGLIGVCE
;
A
#
# COMPACT_ATOMS: atom_id res chain seq x y z
N MET A 1 42.54 -6.14 -40.07
CA MET A 1 42.42 -5.17 -38.96
C MET A 1 41.24 -5.59 -38.08
N GLN A 2 41.53 -5.86 -36.81
CA GLN A 2 40.59 -6.12 -35.72
C GLN A 2 39.90 -4.82 -35.29
N LEU A 3 38.59 -4.84 -35.02
CA LEU A 3 37.88 -4.22 -33.87
C LEU A 3 36.36 -4.36 -34.17
N LYS A 4 35.61 -5.33 -33.63
CA LYS A 4 35.22 -5.54 -32.22
C LYS A 4 34.32 -4.39 -31.72
N THR A 5 33.29 -4.74 -30.91
CA THR A 5 32.71 -3.89 -29.84
C THR A 5 31.58 -2.97 -30.42
N VAL A 6 30.29 -2.97 -30.05
CA VAL A 6 29.52 -3.53 -28.92
C VAL A 6 28.01 -3.45 -29.24
N LEU A 7 27.25 -4.46 -28.83
CA LEU A 7 25.82 -4.38 -28.53
C LEU A 7 25.59 -3.44 -27.34
N PHE A 8 25.04 -2.23 -27.55
CA PHE A 8 24.50 -1.44 -26.44
C PHE A 8 23.01 -1.19 -26.63
N PHE A 9 22.24 -2.02 -25.94
CA PHE A 9 20.91 -1.74 -25.42
C PHE A 9 20.91 -0.34 -24.77
N LEU A 10 19.98 0.54 -25.14
CA LEU A 10 19.60 1.69 -24.33
C LEU A 10 18.09 1.91 -24.40
N SER A 11 17.44 1.34 -23.39
CA SER A 11 16.37 1.95 -22.60
C SER A 11 15.21 2.61 -23.37
N ALA A 12 14.20 1.80 -23.70
CA ALA A 12 12.85 2.28 -23.55
C ALA A 12 12.60 2.43 -22.03
N MET A 13 12.85 3.63 -21.49
CA MET A 13 12.25 4.01 -20.23
C MET A 13 10.76 4.13 -20.51
N SER A 14 10.04 3.02 -20.41
CA SER A 14 8.59 3.05 -20.29
C SER A 14 8.30 3.88 -19.05
N LEU A 15 7.78 5.08 -19.31
CA LEU A 15 7.26 6.03 -18.38
C LEU A 15 6.46 5.25 -17.33
N THR A 16 7.03 5.03 -16.14
CA THR A 16 6.27 4.52 -15.01
C THR A 16 5.28 5.62 -14.70
N THR A 17 4.07 5.48 -15.22
CA THR A 17 2.92 6.24 -14.72
C THR A 17 2.79 5.83 -13.27
N ALA A 18 3.45 6.58 -12.40
CA ALA A 18 3.12 6.69 -11.00
C ALA A 18 1.71 7.28 -10.94
N ALA A 19 0.72 6.42 -11.18
CA ALA A 19 -0.66 6.67 -10.81
C ALA A 19 -0.82 6.28 -9.32
N ALA A 20 0.08 6.79 -8.47
CA ALA A 20 -0.27 7.03 -7.10
C ALA A 20 -0.93 8.40 -7.09
N ILE A 21 -2.06 8.54 -6.42
CA ILE A 21 -2.93 9.72 -6.36
C ILE A 21 -4.03 9.71 -7.44
N GLN A 22 -5.27 9.51 -6.95
CA GLN A 22 -6.54 9.98 -7.52
C GLN A 22 -7.36 8.98 -8.35
N GLU A 23 -8.07 8.08 -7.68
CA GLU A 23 -9.54 7.93 -7.76
C GLU A 23 -10.01 6.62 -7.11
N ARG A 24 -10.36 6.66 -5.81
CA ARG A 24 -11.54 6.01 -5.19
C ARG A 24 -11.80 6.69 -3.84
N GLN A 25 -12.36 7.91 -3.88
CA GLN A 25 -12.80 8.66 -2.69
C GLN A 25 -14.04 8.05 -2.02
N SER A 26 -14.10 6.73 -1.83
CA SER A 26 -15.19 6.06 -1.11
C SER A 26 -14.76 5.48 0.23
N CYS A 27 -13.46 5.51 0.56
CA CYS A 27 -12.95 4.95 1.81
C CYS A 27 -11.77 5.75 2.38
N THR A 28 -11.59 5.62 3.68
CA THR A 28 -10.59 6.28 4.52
C THR A 28 -9.26 5.51 4.44
N SER A 29 -8.21 6.23 4.08
CA SER A 29 -6.87 5.69 3.85
C SER A 29 -6.17 5.29 5.16
N ILE A 30 -5.13 4.46 5.04
CA ILE A 30 -4.29 4.02 6.16
C ILE A 30 -3.75 5.23 6.95
N PHE A 31 -3.71 5.10 8.27
CA PHE A 31 -3.36 6.15 9.25
C PHE A 31 -4.27 7.38 9.29
N VAL A 32 -5.30 7.46 8.45
CA VAL A 32 -6.30 8.53 8.55
C VAL A 32 -7.30 8.20 9.66
N ALA A 33 -7.75 9.25 10.35
CA ALA A 33 -8.71 9.15 11.43
C ALA A 33 -10.05 8.56 10.95
N CYS A 34 -10.67 7.77 11.81
CA CYS A 34 -11.95 7.11 11.56
C CYS A 34 -12.78 7.02 12.85
N THR A 35 -14.06 6.70 12.72
CA THR A 35 -15.01 6.48 13.81
C THR A 35 -15.11 4.99 14.09
N LEU A 36 -14.92 4.59 15.36
CA LEU A 36 -15.03 3.19 15.77
C LEU A 36 -16.41 2.61 15.41
N GLY A 37 -16.41 1.40 14.86
CA GLY A 37 -17.63 0.71 14.42
C GLY A 37 -18.16 1.14 13.05
N SER A 38 -17.50 2.08 12.35
CA SER A 38 -17.79 2.39 10.96
C SER A 38 -16.93 1.55 10.00
N ASN A 39 -17.48 1.22 8.83
CA ASN A 39 -16.78 0.53 7.73
C ASN A 39 -16.29 1.56 6.69
N GLU A 40 -15.73 2.66 7.16
CA GLU A 40 -15.25 3.72 6.27
C GLU A 40 -13.83 3.47 5.76
N CYS A 41 -13.03 2.63 6.43
CA CYS A 41 -11.66 2.34 6.02
C CYS A 41 -11.60 1.57 4.70
N CYS A 42 -10.51 1.77 3.94
CA CYS A 42 -10.29 1.03 2.71
C CYS A 42 -10.05 -0.46 2.95
N SER A 43 -10.13 -1.26 1.87
CA SER A 43 -9.91 -2.71 1.89
C SER A 43 -8.66 -3.10 2.68
N GLY A 44 -8.77 -4.19 3.46
CA GLY A 44 -7.72 -4.68 4.35
C GLY A 44 -7.56 -3.88 5.66
N LEU A 45 -8.18 -2.70 5.79
CA LEU A 45 -8.06 -1.84 6.96
C LEU A 45 -9.32 -1.90 7.84
N SER A 46 -9.11 -1.73 9.15
CA SER A 46 -10.16 -1.58 10.15
C SER A 46 -9.91 -0.31 10.96
N CYS A 47 -10.98 0.31 11.45
CA CYS A 47 -10.86 1.43 12.37
C CYS A 47 -10.45 0.92 13.76
N LEU A 48 -9.21 1.19 14.17
CA LEU A 48 -8.67 0.75 15.46
C LEU A 48 -8.41 1.95 16.38
N GLY A 49 -8.79 1.83 17.64
CA GLY A 49 -8.71 2.89 18.65
C GLY A 49 -8.95 2.36 20.06
N SER A 50 -9.05 3.27 21.03
CA SER A 50 -9.36 2.91 22.42
C SER A 50 -10.86 2.98 22.67
N ASN A 51 -11.41 2.04 23.46
CA ASN A 51 -12.84 2.04 23.84
C ASN A 51 -13.29 3.33 24.56
N ASN A 52 -12.35 4.14 25.04
CA ASN A 52 -12.62 5.41 25.72
C ASN A 52 -12.74 6.60 24.75
N SER A 53 -12.54 6.40 23.44
CA SER A 53 -12.62 7.44 22.41
C SER A 53 -13.41 6.91 21.21
N PRO A 54 -14.39 7.67 20.68
CA PRO A 54 -15.08 7.26 19.45
C PRO A 54 -14.20 7.37 18.20
N VAL A 55 -13.04 8.02 18.31
CA VAL A 55 -12.09 8.24 17.20
C VAL A 55 -10.93 7.25 17.30
N GLY A 56 -10.63 6.60 16.19
CA GLY A 56 -9.46 5.75 15.95
C GLY A 56 -8.76 6.13 14.65
N ASN A 57 -7.91 5.23 14.13
CA ASN A 57 -7.27 5.36 12.83
C ASN A 57 -7.48 4.09 12.00
N CYS A 58 -7.54 4.22 10.68
CA CYS A 58 -7.56 3.08 9.78
C CYS A 58 -6.19 2.40 9.80
N LEU A 59 -6.14 1.18 10.31
CA LEU A 59 -4.93 0.36 10.42
C LEU A 59 -5.20 -1.03 9.81
N PRO A 60 -4.17 -1.79 9.43
CA PRO A 60 -4.33 -3.16 8.97
C PRO A 60 -5.17 -3.98 9.93
N THR A 61 -6.16 -4.69 9.40
CA THR A 61 -7.11 -5.46 10.19
C THR A 61 -6.38 -6.61 10.91
N PRO A 62 -6.42 -6.69 12.26
CA PRO A 62 -5.70 -7.73 12.98
C PRO A 62 -6.13 -9.13 12.54
N GLY A 63 -5.16 -9.98 12.19
CA GLY A 63 -5.40 -11.35 11.74
C GLY A 63 -5.85 -11.50 10.28
N VAL A 64 -5.96 -10.39 9.54
CA VAL A 64 -6.26 -10.39 8.10
C VAL A 64 -5.04 -9.83 7.35
N CYS A 65 -4.68 -10.47 6.25
CA CYS A 65 -3.63 -9.98 5.38
C CYS A 65 -4.21 -9.15 4.22
N GLY A 66 -3.45 -8.17 3.74
CA GLY A 66 -3.81 -7.33 2.60
C GLY A 66 -3.59 -8.05 1.26
N ALA A 67 -4.58 -7.98 0.38
CA ALA A 67 -4.50 -8.46 -1.00
C ALA A 67 -3.68 -7.52 -1.90
N LEU A 68 -3.48 -7.91 -3.15
CA LEU A 68 -2.82 -7.06 -4.16
C LEU A 68 -3.50 -5.68 -4.22
N GLU A 69 -2.68 -4.63 -4.19
CA GLU A 69 -3.08 -3.21 -4.15
C GLU A 69 -3.80 -2.73 -2.87
N ASP A 70 -3.98 -3.59 -1.86
CA ASP A 70 -4.42 -3.12 -0.54
C ASP A 70 -3.36 -2.21 0.08
N GLN A 71 -3.82 -1.21 0.84
CA GLN A 71 -2.93 -0.26 1.49
C GLN A 71 -2.11 -0.94 2.58
N CYS A 72 -0.82 -0.63 2.60
CA CYS A 72 0.13 -1.17 3.56
C CYS A 72 1.08 -0.07 4.03
N SER A 73 1.91 -0.38 5.03
CA SER A 73 2.99 0.53 5.43
C SER A 73 4.19 -0.24 5.97
N THR A 74 5.38 0.20 5.59
CA THR A 74 6.65 -0.28 6.14
C THR A 74 6.90 0.24 7.57
N ALA A 75 6.02 1.09 8.12
CA ALA A 75 6.05 1.48 9.52
C ALA A 75 5.61 0.33 10.47
N PHE A 76 4.95 -0.71 9.94
CA PHE A 76 4.64 -1.90 10.72
C PHE A 76 5.85 -2.85 10.75
N PRO A 77 6.15 -3.46 11.92
CA PRO A 77 7.30 -4.36 12.05
C PRO A 77 7.13 -5.67 11.29
N ASN A 78 5.89 -6.05 10.96
CA ASN A 78 5.55 -7.26 10.23
C ASN A 78 4.92 -6.91 8.89
N ASN A 79 5.14 -7.75 7.87
CA ASN A 79 4.43 -7.63 6.60
C ASN A 79 2.93 -7.81 6.82
N THR A 80 2.15 -6.81 6.43
CA THR A 80 0.68 -6.82 6.55
C THR A 80 0.03 -7.40 5.30
N CYS A 81 0.78 -7.62 4.23
CA CYS A 81 0.32 -8.21 2.99
C CYS A 81 0.20 -9.74 3.09
N CYS A 82 -0.63 -10.33 2.23
CA CYS A 82 -0.80 -11.77 2.15
C CYS A 82 0.50 -12.47 1.72
N PRO A 83 0.61 -13.81 1.93
CA PRO A 83 1.76 -14.56 1.48
C PRO A 83 2.09 -14.27 0.02
N ASP A 84 3.39 -14.21 -0.27
CA ASP A 84 3.96 -13.91 -1.59
C ASP A 84 3.80 -12.46 -2.07
N LEU A 85 3.19 -11.58 -1.27
CA LEU A 85 3.15 -10.13 -1.49
C LEU A 85 4.06 -9.40 -0.49
N PHE A 86 4.61 -8.27 -0.89
CA PHE A 86 5.37 -7.38 -0.03
C PHE A 86 4.77 -5.97 -0.02
N CYS A 87 4.95 -5.26 1.09
CA CYS A 87 4.54 -3.87 1.16
C CYS A 87 5.54 -2.99 0.41
N SER A 88 5.08 -2.37 -0.68
CA SER A 88 5.88 -1.40 -1.41
C SER A 88 6.02 -0.09 -0.64
N GLY A 89 7.18 0.15 -0.05
CA GLY A 89 7.43 1.37 0.72
C GLY A 89 7.39 2.66 -0.11
N LEU A 90 7.45 2.57 -1.44
CA LEU A 90 7.39 3.72 -2.35
C LEU A 90 5.95 4.21 -2.60
N ILE A 91 5.01 3.27 -2.74
CA ILE A 91 3.61 3.56 -3.12
C ILE A 91 2.61 3.25 -1.99
N GLY A 92 3.01 2.52 -0.96
CA GLY A 92 2.18 2.20 0.21
C GLY A 92 1.10 1.15 -0.07
N VAL A 93 1.34 0.20 -0.98
CA VAL A 93 0.41 -0.90 -1.27
C VAL A 93 1.12 -2.25 -1.37
N CYS A 94 0.35 -3.33 -1.22
CA CYS A 94 0.83 -4.70 -1.39
C CYS A 94 1.03 -5.05 -2.87
N GLU A 95 2.21 -5.56 -3.21
CA GLU A 95 2.60 -6.01 -4.56
C GLU A 95 3.39 -7.32 -4.57
#